data_AF-A0A1S6QH90-F1
#
_entry.id   AF-A0A1S6QH90-F1
#
_cell.length_a   1.000
_cell.length_b   1.000
_cell.length_c   1.000
_cell.angle_alpha   90.00
_cell.angle_beta   90.00
_cell.angle_gamma   90.00
#
_symmetry.space_group_name_H-M   'P 1'
#
loop_
_entity.id
_entity.type
_entity.pdbx_description
1 polymer ?
#
loop_
_entity_poly.entity_id
_entity_poly.type
_entity_poly.pdbx_seq_one_letter_code
_entity_poly.pdbx_strand_id
1 'polypeptide(L)'
;MKAVSTIEIDGKVYLEIPSDFKVPAGATFEPKQVNNGIFYEAVDQKPSYDFTSEILEEVIEAGFTGDDVIKEFNRRKEQLRKILGD
;
A
#
# COMPACT_ATOMS: atom_id res chain seq x y z
N MET A 1 -22.33 14.38 19.41
CA MET A 1 -21.77 13.23 18.66
C MET A 1 -22.71 12.90 17.54
N LYS A 2 -22.21 12.68 16.32
CA LYS A 2 -22.98 12.01 15.27
C LYS A 2 -22.77 10.51 15.45
N ALA A 3 -23.86 9.78 15.69
CA ALA A 3 -23.80 8.33 15.65
C ALA A 3 -23.67 7.90 14.18
N VAL A 4 -22.83 6.91 13.92
CA VAL A 4 -22.65 6.30 12.60
C VAL A 4 -23.05 4.83 12.72
N SER A 5 -23.67 4.32 11.66
CA SER A 5 -24.13 2.94 11.59
C SER A 5 -23.23 2.14 10.66
N THR A 6 -23.23 0.82 10.85
CA THR A 6 -22.57 -0.12 9.95
C THR A 6 -23.60 -0.79 9.04
N ILE A 7 -23.19 -1.10 7.81
CA ILE A 7 -24.00 -1.86 6.84
C ILE A 7 -23.23 -3.13 6.47
N GLU A 8 -23.91 -4.28 6.40
CA GLU A 8 -23.33 -5.53 5.91
C GLU A 8 -23.68 -5.73 4.44
N ILE A 9 -22.67 -5.98 3.60
CA ILE A 9 -22.81 -6.28 2.17
C ILE A 9 -21.82 -7.38 1.83
N ASP A 10 -22.28 -8.49 1.26
CA ASP A 10 -21.47 -9.66 0.87
C ASP A 10 -20.54 -10.18 2.00
N GLY A 11 -21.07 -10.25 3.23
CA GLY A 11 -20.31 -10.70 4.40
C GLY A 11 -19.21 -9.73 4.87
N LYS A 12 -19.20 -8.50 4.36
CA LYS A 12 -18.30 -7.43 4.77
C LYS A 12 -19.08 -6.32 5.47
N VAL A 13 -18.49 -5.77 6.53
CA VAL A 13 -19.06 -4.65 7.29
C VAL A 13 -18.47 -3.33 6.80
N TYR A 14 -19.33 -2.40 6.43
CA TYR A 14 -18.98 -1.05 5.97
C TYR A 14 -19.40 -0.02 7.02
N LEU A 15 -18.56 0.98 7.27
CA LEU A 15 -18.84 2.09 8.17
C LEU A 15 -19.22 3.34 7.37
N GLU A 16 -20.38 3.92 7.64
CA GLU A 16 -20.78 5.18 7.00
C GLU A 16 -20.07 6.37 7.66
N ILE A 17 -19.21 7.06 6.92
CA ILE A 17 -18.52 8.26 7.39
C ILE A 17 -19.23 9.50 6.80
N PRO A 18 -19.73 10.43 7.64
CA PRO A 18 -20.35 11.65 7.17
C PRO A 18 -19.39 12.50 6.32
N SER A 19 -19.87 13.06 5.20
CA SER A 19 -19.02 13.77 4.22
C SER A 19 -18.32 15.03 4.75
N ASP A 20 -18.76 15.57 5.89
CA ASP A 20 -18.12 16.70 6.56
C ASP A 20 -16.79 16.35 7.22
N PHE A 21 -16.48 15.06 7.39
CA PHE A 21 -15.16 14.57 7.85
C PHE A 21 -14.09 14.59 6.74
N LYS A 22 -14.48 14.85 5.47
CA LYS A 22 -13.55 15.02 4.34
C LYS A 22 -12.52 13.90 4.15
N VAL A 23 -12.90 12.66 4.46
CA VAL A 23 -12.05 11.48 4.20
C VAL A 23 -11.89 11.32 2.68
N PRO A 24 -10.67 11.35 2.13
CA PRO A 24 -10.46 11.19 0.70
C PRO A 24 -10.71 9.73 0.27
N ALA A 25 -11.14 9.55 -0.97
CA ALA A 25 -11.22 8.21 -1.57
C ALA A 25 -9.82 7.57 -1.58
N GLY A 26 -9.73 6.28 -1.20
CA GLY A 26 -8.46 5.56 -1.10
C GLY A 26 -7.66 5.79 0.19
N ALA A 27 -8.21 6.52 1.17
CA ALA A 27 -7.63 6.62 2.50
C ALA A 27 -7.52 5.22 3.15
N THR A 28 -6.38 4.95 3.79
CA THR A 28 -6.14 3.69 4.49
C THR A 28 -6.22 3.91 6.00
N PHE A 29 -6.80 2.95 6.70
CA PHE A 29 -6.96 2.99 8.15
C PHE A 29 -6.52 1.68 8.78
N GLU A 30 -5.90 1.75 9.95
CA GLU A 30 -5.57 0.58 10.76
C GLU A 30 -6.55 0.47 11.94
N PRO A 31 -7.24 -0.67 12.12
CA PRO A 31 -8.13 -0.89 13.25
C PRO A 31 -7.34 -1.29 14.51
N LYS A 32 -7.69 -0.68 15.64
CA LYS A 32 -7.18 -1.01 16.98
C LYS A 32 -8.34 -1.36 17.90
N GLN A 33 -8.28 -2.54 18.51
CA GLN A 33 -9.27 -2.94 19.50
C GLN A 33 -9.04 -2.20 20.81
N VAL A 34 -10.10 -1.61 21.37
CA VAL A 34 -10.08 -0.86 22.64
C VAL A 34 -11.21 -1.36 23.55
N ASN A 35 -11.18 -1.02 24.84
CA ASN A 35 -12.11 -1.55 25.85
C ASN A 35 -13.59 -1.32 25.51
N ASN A 36 -13.91 -0.31 24.70
CA ASN A 36 -15.27 0.09 24.34
C ASN A 36 -15.56 -0.01 22.83
N GLY A 37 -14.74 -0.75 22.06
CA GLY A 37 -14.99 -0.98 20.64
C GLY A 37 -13.73 -1.02 19.78
N ILE A 38 -13.81 -0.39 18.60
CA ILE A 38 -12.73 -0.36 17.61
C ILE A 38 -12.41 1.12 17.32
N PHE A 39 -11.13 1.46 17.36
CA PHE A 39 -10.60 2.75 16.93
C PHE A 39 -9.91 2.58 15.57
N TYR A 40 -10.22 3.44 14.61
CA TYR A 40 -9.56 3.44 13.29
C TYR A 40 -8.62 4.64 13.23
N GLU A 41 -7.33 4.37 13.03
CA GLU A 41 -6.33 5.41 12.83
C GLU A 41 -5.99 5.54 11.35
N ALA A 42 -6.03 6.76 10.81
CA ALA A 42 -5.57 7.00 9.45
C ALA A 42 -4.08 6.70 9.38
N VAL A 43 -3.68 5.90 8.40
CA VAL A 43 -2.28 5.64 8.11
C VAL A 43 -1.95 6.23 6.76
N ASP A 44 -0.80 6.92 6.68
CA ASP A 44 -0.22 7.18 5.37
C ASP A 44 -0.07 5.82 4.68
N GLN A 45 -0.52 5.73 3.41
CA GLN A 45 -0.21 4.57 2.59
C GLN A 45 1.30 4.37 2.73
N LYS A 46 1.72 3.18 3.19
CA LYS A 46 3.15 2.85 3.33
C LYS A 46 3.87 3.41 2.12
N PRO A 47 4.99 4.14 2.30
CA PRO A 47 5.74 4.61 1.14
C PRO A 47 5.91 3.41 0.22
N SER A 48 5.47 3.57 -1.05
CA SER A 48 5.83 2.64 -2.12
C SER A 48 7.31 2.35 -1.92
N TYR A 49 7.61 1.11 -1.54
CA TYR A 49 8.96 0.76 -1.14
C TYR A 49 9.78 0.81 -2.45
N ASP A 50 10.60 1.85 -2.60
CA ASP A 50 11.36 2.06 -3.81
C ASP A 50 12.58 1.13 -3.80
N PHE A 51 12.40 -0.07 -4.32
CA PHE A 51 13.45 -1.08 -4.45
C PHE A 51 14.48 -0.75 -5.56
N THR A 52 14.45 0.45 -6.14
CA THR A 52 15.30 0.80 -7.28
C THR A 52 16.78 0.66 -6.94
N SER A 53 17.22 1.05 -5.73
CA SER A 53 18.63 0.97 -5.36
C SER A 53 19.09 -0.48 -5.17
N GLU A 54 18.27 -1.29 -4.49
CA GLU A 54 18.53 -2.69 -4.22
C GLU A 54 18.60 -3.51 -5.52
N ILE A 55 17.67 -3.28 -6.45
CA ILE A 55 17.69 -3.94 -7.76
C ILE A 55 18.98 -3.59 -8.52
N LEU A 56 19.41 -2.32 -8.48
CA LEU A 56 20.62 -1.90 -9.18
C LEU A 56 21.87 -2.51 -8.56
N GLU A 57 21.96 -2.55 -7.23
CA GLU A 57 23.05 -3.20 -6.50
C GLU A 57 23.15 -4.68 -6.88
N GLU A 58 22.05 -5.43 -6.85
CA GLU A 58 22.06 -6.85 -7.23
C GLU A 58 22.47 -7.09 -8.70
N VAL A 59 22.15 -6.16 -9.61
CA VAL A 59 22.55 -6.25 -11.02
C VAL A 59 24.06 -6.04 -11.16
N ILE A 60 24.61 -5.08 -10.41
CA ILE A 60 26.06 -4.83 -10.39
C ILE A 60 26.79 -6.01 -9.74
N GLU A 61 26.31 -6.53 -8.60
CA GLU A 61 26.89 -7.68 -7.90
C GLU A 61 26.83 -8.96 -8.73
N ALA A 62 25.78 -9.14 -9.55
CA ALA A 62 25.67 -10.25 -10.49
C ALA A 62 26.66 -10.14 -11.67
N GLY A 63 27.45 -9.07 -11.76
CA GLY A 63 28.51 -8.91 -12.74
C GLY A 63 28.07 -8.37 -14.09
N PHE A 64 26.84 -7.86 -14.22
CA PHE A 64 26.40 -7.19 -15.44
C PHE A 64 27.14 -5.86 -15.61
N THR A 65 27.51 -5.52 -16.85
CA THR A 65 28.26 -4.29 -17.17
C THR A 65 27.73 -3.63 -18.44
N GLY A 66 28.03 -2.35 -18.62
CA GLY A 66 27.60 -1.58 -19.80
C GLY A 66 26.09 -1.62 -20.03
N ASP A 67 25.67 -1.80 -21.28
CA ASP A 67 24.25 -1.80 -21.67
C ASP A 67 23.45 -2.96 -21.05
N ASP A 68 24.12 -4.04 -20.62
CA ASP A 68 23.43 -5.19 -20.04
C ASP A 68 22.93 -4.91 -18.60
N VAL A 69 23.53 -3.95 -17.90
CA VAL A 69 23.01 -3.44 -16.62
C VAL A 69 21.60 -2.88 -16.81
N ILE A 70 21.40 -2.07 -17.85
CA ILE A 70 20.11 -1.42 -18.11
C ILE A 70 19.04 -2.44 -18.47
N LYS A 71 19.38 -3.43 -19.29
CA LYS A 71 18.44 -4.51 -19.67
C LYS A 71 18.01 -5.31 -18.45
N GLU A 72 18.97 -5.73 -17.63
CA GLU A 72 18.69 -6.60 -16.50
C GLU A 72 17.97 -5.85 -15.37
N PHE A 73 18.36 -4.60 -15.10
CA PHE A 73 17.67 -3.71 -14.16
C PHE A 73 16.18 -3.55 -14.52
N ASN A 74 15.88 -3.21 -15.78
CA ASN A 74 14.50 -3.06 -16.25
C ASN A 74 13.72 -4.38 -16.16
N ARG A 75 14.37 -5.50 -16.49
CA ARG A 75 13.75 -6.84 -16.40
C ARG A 75 13.34 -7.17 -14.97
N ARG A 76 14.22 -6.95 -13.99
CA ARG A 76 13.95 -7.21 -12.56
C ARG A 76 12.92 -6.25 -11.97
N LYS A 77 13.00 -4.97 -12.33
CA LYS A 77 12.00 -3.96 -11.94
C LYS A 77 10.59 -4.33 -12.43
N GLU A 78 10.47 -4.80 -13.66
CA GLU A 78 9.18 -5.27 -14.21
C GLU A 78 8.66 -6.54 -13.52
N GLN A 79 9.56 -7.46 -13.14
CA GLN A 79 9.18 -8.65 -12.37
C GLN A 79 8.64 -8.29 -10.98
N LEU A 80 9.31 -7.38 -10.28
CA LEU A 80 8.88 -6.90 -8.98
C LEU A 80 7.52 -6.19 -9.06
N ARG A 81 7.32 -5.33 -10.07
CA ARG A 81 6.03 -4.67 -10.32
C ARG A 81 4.88 -5.68 -10.46
N LYS A 82 5.08 -6.72 -11.26
CA LYS A 82 4.09 -7.80 -11.45
C LYS A 82 3.77 -8.58 -10.18
N ILE A 83 4.76 -8.77 -9.29
CA ILE A 83 4.58 -9.46 -8.01
C ILE A 83 3.82 -8.59 -7.01
N LEU A 84 4.12 -7.29 -6.98
CA LEU A 84 3.53 -6.32 -6.05
C LEU A 84 2.12 -5.87 -6.45
N GLY A 85 1.71 -6.08 -7.71
CA GLY A 85 0.39 -5.69 -8.20
C GLY A 85 0.27 -4.19 -8.51
N ASP A 86 1.41 -3.53 -8.76
CA ASP A 86 1.54 -2.13 -9.15
C ASP A 86 1.51 -1.92 -10.69
#